data_AF-A0A359EEN8-F1
#
_entry.id   AF-A0A359EEN8-F1
#
_cell.length_a   1.000
_cell.length_b   1.000
_cell.length_c   1.000
_cell.angle_alpha   90.00
_cell.angle_beta   90.00
_cell.angle_gamma   90.00
#
_symmetry.space_group_name_H-M   'P 1'
#
loop_
_entity.id
_entity.type
_entity.pdbx_description
1 polymer ?
#
loop_
_entity_poly.entity_id
_entity_poly.type
_entity_poly.pdbx_seq_one_letter_code
_entity_poly.pdbx_strand_id
1 'polypeptide(L)'
;PSILGALQQAGYDRSMDEIRGADLPARSGALRPSPPFRETRLDPATRAIFLPAGMQIDLGGLAKGWIAAQAAELLLPFTTACAVSAGGDMALLGLPGDEHLWEISLEDPLDSEQVLAILKVPAGGLATSSVTRRQWRQGAEARHHIIDPRNGQPSRSPWLSVTVYAQSILYAEAFAKALLIAGPAAAPALLSRVEGLQYAAVEPDGQISGTLTNMELCYVPEPTF
;
A
#
# COMPACT_ATOMS: atom_id res chain seq x y z
N PRO A 1 -6.88 -6.70 6.76
CA PRO A 1 -6.09 -6.95 8.00
C PRO A 1 -6.11 -8.42 8.47
N SER A 2 -7.14 -9.23 8.19
CA SER A 2 -7.20 -10.64 8.63
C SER A 2 -6.46 -11.62 7.69
N ILE A 3 -5.25 -11.26 7.24
CA ILE A 3 -4.50 -12.01 6.21
C ILE A 3 -3.19 -12.63 6.72
N LEU A 4 -2.92 -12.57 8.04
CA LEU A 4 -1.64 -13.00 8.61
C LEU A 4 -1.31 -14.47 8.29
N GLY A 5 -2.28 -15.37 8.45
CA GLY A 5 -2.06 -16.80 8.15
C GLY A 5 -1.68 -17.05 6.69
N ALA A 6 -2.27 -16.28 5.76
CA ALA A 6 -1.94 -16.38 4.34
C ALA A 6 -0.54 -15.80 4.03
N LEU A 7 -0.15 -14.70 4.67
CA LEU A 7 1.22 -14.15 4.58
C LEU A 7 2.26 -15.16 5.07
N GLN A 8 2.04 -15.74 6.25
CA GLN A 8 2.95 -16.74 6.83
C GLN A 8 3.06 -17.97 5.93
N GLN A 9 1.95 -18.41 5.33
CA GLN A 9 1.97 -19.52 4.38
C GLN A 9 2.71 -19.19 3.07
N ALA A 10 2.62 -17.95 2.60
CA ALA A 10 3.44 -17.46 1.49
C ALA A 10 4.95 -17.39 1.83
N GLY A 11 5.33 -17.65 3.07
CA GLY A 11 6.71 -17.63 3.56
C GLY A 11 7.10 -16.34 4.27
N TYR A 12 6.16 -15.40 4.44
CA TYR A 12 6.40 -14.15 5.14
C TYR A 12 6.07 -14.30 6.64
N ASP A 13 6.92 -15.06 7.34
CA ASP A 13 6.77 -15.36 8.78
C ASP A 13 7.91 -14.81 9.67
N ARG A 14 8.85 -14.08 9.06
CA ARG A 14 10.02 -13.47 9.68
C ARG A 14 10.38 -12.17 8.94
N SER A 15 11.47 -11.51 9.31
CA SER A 15 11.86 -10.24 8.65
C SER A 15 12.22 -10.45 7.17
N MET A 16 12.08 -9.39 6.35
CA MET A 16 12.47 -9.45 4.93
C MET A 16 13.95 -9.73 4.74
N ASP A 17 14.80 -9.27 5.65
CA ASP A 17 16.25 -9.48 5.57
C ASP A 17 16.60 -10.96 5.78
N GLU A 18 15.93 -11.62 6.72
CA GLU A 18 16.06 -13.07 6.93
C GLU A 18 15.49 -13.87 5.75
N ILE A 19 14.38 -13.42 5.15
CA ILE A 19 13.78 -14.08 3.99
C ILE A 19 14.68 -13.98 2.76
N ARG A 20 15.25 -12.80 2.49
CA ARG A 20 16.14 -12.57 1.34
C ARG A 20 17.46 -13.32 1.46
N GLY A 21 17.93 -13.56 2.69
CA GLY A 21 19.12 -14.36 2.96
C GLY A 21 18.91 -15.87 3.00
N ALA A 22 17.68 -16.36 2.82
CA ALA A 22 17.34 -17.77 3.00
C ALA A 22 16.83 -18.42 1.71
N ASP A 23 17.15 -19.70 1.53
CA ASP A 23 16.45 -20.55 0.57
C ASP A 23 15.15 -21.07 1.21
N LEU A 24 14.00 -20.57 0.73
CA LEU A 24 12.71 -20.94 1.25
C LEU A 24 12.13 -22.11 0.44
N PRO A 25 11.97 -23.31 1.01
CA PRO A 25 11.37 -24.42 0.30
C PRO A 25 9.90 -24.15 -0.02
N ALA A 26 9.40 -24.82 -1.06
CA ALA A 26 7.97 -24.83 -1.35
C ALA A 26 7.20 -25.34 -0.12
N ARG A 27 6.22 -24.56 0.35
CA ARG A 27 5.33 -24.99 1.44
C ARG A 27 4.18 -25.80 0.86
N SER A 28 4.08 -27.07 1.24
CA SER A 28 2.92 -27.91 0.95
C SER A 28 1.93 -27.84 2.13
N GLY A 29 0.68 -27.51 1.83
CA GLY A 29 -0.38 -27.42 2.83
C GLY A 29 -1.57 -26.62 2.32
N ALA A 30 -2.78 -27.04 2.67
CA ALA A 30 -3.98 -26.27 2.33
C ALA A 30 -4.03 -24.99 3.17
N LEU A 31 -4.26 -23.84 2.52
CA LEU A 31 -4.65 -22.62 3.20
C LEU A 31 -5.89 -22.92 4.04
N ARG A 32 -5.79 -22.72 5.35
CA ARG A 32 -6.99 -22.68 6.19
C ARG A 32 -7.67 -21.35 5.92
N PRO A 33 -8.94 -21.35 5.45
CA PRO A 33 -9.67 -20.11 5.26
C PRO A 33 -9.72 -19.34 6.57
N SER A 34 -9.30 -18.07 6.56
CA SER A 34 -9.56 -17.19 7.69
C SER A 34 -11.05 -16.87 7.73
N PRO A 35 -11.68 -16.80 8.91
CA PRO A 35 -13.02 -16.27 9.03
C PRO A 35 -13.11 -14.85 8.42
N PRO A 36 -14.26 -14.43 7.88
CA PRO A 36 -14.45 -13.10 7.33
C PRO A 36 -14.16 -11.99 8.37
N PHE A 37 -13.39 -10.97 8.00
CA PHE A 37 -13.07 -9.85 8.89
C PHE A 37 -14.31 -9.14 9.46
N ARG A 38 -15.42 -9.12 8.71
CA ARG A 38 -16.70 -8.52 9.14
C ARG A 38 -17.32 -9.18 10.39
N GLU A 39 -16.85 -10.36 10.79
CA GLU A 39 -17.30 -11.05 12.00
C GLU A 39 -16.55 -10.60 13.26
N THR A 40 -15.50 -9.77 13.10
CA THR A 40 -14.87 -9.10 14.24
C THR A 40 -15.85 -8.15 14.92
N ARG A 41 -15.81 -8.09 16.25
CA ARG A 41 -16.64 -7.18 17.03
C ARG A 41 -15.76 -6.24 17.83
N LEU A 42 -16.16 -4.98 17.87
CA LEU A 42 -15.53 -3.95 18.68
C LEU A 42 -16.48 -3.61 19.82
N ASP A 43 -15.94 -3.53 21.03
CA ASP A 43 -16.61 -2.94 22.19
C ASP A 43 -15.93 -1.60 22.50
N PRO A 44 -16.53 -0.46 22.11
CA PRO A 44 -15.96 0.85 22.36
C PRO A 44 -15.91 1.22 23.85
N ALA A 45 -16.83 0.70 24.66
CA ALA A 45 -16.92 1.02 26.07
C ALA A 45 -15.75 0.40 26.85
N THR A 46 -15.39 -0.84 26.51
CA THR A 46 -14.26 -1.54 27.14
C THR A 46 -12.97 -1.45 26.33
N ARG A 47 -13.01 -0.86 25.13
CA ARG A 47 -11.91 -0.86 24.13
C ARG A 47 -11.44 -2.28 23.79
N ALA A 48 -12.36 -3.25 23.77
CA ALA A 48 -12.06 -4.64 23.45
C ALA A 48 -12.32 -4.98 21.98
N ILE A 49 -11.53 -5.91 21.45
CA ILE A 49 -11.69 -6.47 20.10
C ILE A 49 -11.89 -7.97 20.25
N PHE A 50 -13.00 -8.48 19.72
CA PHE A 50 -13.32 -9.90 19.71
C PHE A 50 -13.09 -10.47 18.31
N LEU A 51 -12.17 -11.43 18.21
CA LEU A 51 -11.84 -12.10 16.98
C LEU A 51 -12.55 -13.46 16.90
N PRO A 52 -13.09 -13.85 15.74
CA PRO A 52 -13.50 -15.22 15.50
C PRO A 52 -12.36 -16.20 15.77
N ALA A 53 -12.69 -17.40 16.25
CA ALA A 53 -11.69 -18.42 16.55
C ALA A 53 -10.83 -18.72 15.30
N GLY A 54 -9.51 -18.70 15.48
CA GLY A 54 -8.54 -18.93 14.41
C GLY A 54 -8.26 -17.72 13.50
N MET A 55 -8.94 -16.58 13.69
CA MET A 55 -8.57 -15.35 12.99
C MET A 55 -7.31 -14.75 13.60
N GLN A 56 -6.41 -14.31 12.72
CA GLN A 56 -5.21 -13.57 13.08
C GLN A 56 -5.18 -12.25 12.33
N ILE A 57 -4.71 -11.20 13.00
CA ILE A 57 -4.62 -9.85 12.44
C ILE A 57 -3.18 -9.52 12.10
N ASP A 58 -3.01 -8.95 10.91
CA ASP A 58 -1.83 -8.22 10.47
C ASP A 58 -2.21 -6.76 10.23
N LEU A 59 -1.47 -5.84 10.86
CA LEU A 59 -1.61 -4.40 10.69
C LEU A 59 -0.48 -3.79 9.85
N GLY A 60 0.46 -4.58 9.32
CA GLY A 60 1.59 -4.10 8.53
C GLY A 60 1.18 -3.34 7.27
N GLY A 61 -0.03 -3.60 6.75
CA GLY A 61 -0.62 -2.86 5.64
C GLY A 61 -1.29 -1.52 5.98
N LEU A 62 -1.35 -1.12 7.26
CA LEU A 62 -2.00 0.13 7.73
C LEU A 62 -1.21 0.87 8.83
N ALA A 63 -0.28 0.19 9.51
CA ALA A 63 0.40 0.72 10.67
C ALA A 63 1.29 1.93 10.33
N LYS A 64 1.91 1.95 9.15
CA LYS A 64 2.81 3.03 8.74
C LYS A 64 2.05 4.34 8.55
N GLY A 65 0.93 4.31 7.84
CA GLY A 65 0.08 5.47 7.66
C GLY A 65 -0.53 5.94 8.96
N TRP A 66 -0.91 5.03 9.86
CA TRP A 66 -1.35 5.41 11.20
C TRP A 66 -0.24 6.13 11.99
N ILE A 67 0.98 5.59 11.99
CA ILE A 67 2.14 6.23 12.64
C ILE A 67 2.40 7.62 12.02
N ALA A 68 2.39 7.74 10.70
CA ALA A 68 2.60 9.02 10.00
C ALA A 68 1.52 10.04 10.37
N ALA A 69 0.25 9.63 10.41
CA ALA A 69 -0.86 10.49 10.82
C ALA A 69 -0.70 10.99 12.26
N GLN A 70 -0.41 10.09 13.20
CA GLN A 70 -0.23 10.45 14.61
C GLN A 70 0.98 11.37 14.81
N ALA A 71 2.09 11.11 14.14
CA ALA A 71 3.26 11.97 14.20
C ALA A 71 2.97 13.36 13.60
N ALA A 72 2.22 13.45 12.50
CA ALA A 72 1.83 14.73 11.92
C ALA A 72 0.89 15.51 12.84
N GLU A 73 -0.08 14.85 13.49
CA GLU A 73 -0.96 15.46 14.50
C GLU A 73 -0.18 16.04 15.68
N LEU A 74 0.86 15.34 16.15
CA LEU A 74 1.73 15.82 17.23
C LEU A 74 2.55 17.07 16.85
N LEU A 75 2.77 17.31 15.55
CA LEU A 75 3.54 18.46 15.05
C LEU A 75 2.68 19.71 14.85
N LEU A 76 1.35 19.59 14.77
CA LEU A 76 0.43 20.71 14.52
C LEU A 76 0.61 21.92 15.46
N PRO A 77 0.93 21.78 16.75
CA PRO A 77 1.17 22.94 17.62
C PRO A 77 2.45 23.74 17.27
N PHE A 78 3.35 23.16 16.48
CA PHE A 78 4.68 23.71 16.20
C PHE A 78 4.84 24.21 14.76
N THR A 79 3.92 23.86 13.86
CA THR A 79 3.99 24.25 12.46
C THR A 79 2.60 24.32 11.83
N THR A 80 2.46 25.19 10.82
CA THR A 80 1.25 25.27 9.99
C THR A 80 1.26 24.29 8.83
N ALA A 81 2.41 23.70 8.52
CA ALA A 81 2.56 22.71 7.46
C ALA A 81 3.65 21.67 7.80
N CYS A 82 3.38 20.40 7.48
CA CYS A 82 4.37 19.33 7.60
C CYS A 82 4.06 18.16 6.68
N ALA A 83 5.12 17.49 6.24
CA ALA A 83 5.05 16.19 5.61
C ALA A 83 5.74 15.16 6.52
N VAL A 84 5.04 14.08 6.86
CA VAL A 84 5.59 12.97 7.64
C VAL A 84 5.56 11.70 6.79
N SER A 85 6.73 11.14 6.50
CA SER A 85 6.88 9.91 5.73
C SER A 85 7.21 8.72 6.63
N ALA A 86 6.50 7.61 6.44
CA ALA A 86 6.75 6.33 7.09
C ALA A 86 6.94 5.24 6.02
N GLY A 87 8.19 5.05 5.56
CA GLY A 87 8.52 4.07 4.53
C GLY A 87 7.96 4.43 3.14
N GLY A 88 7.86 5.72 2.84
CA GLY A 88 7.34 6.26 1.57
C GLY A 88 5.86 6.64 1.60
N ASP A 89 5.09 6.13 2.56
CA ASP A 89 3.70 6.54 2.77
C ASP A 89 3.67 7.83 3.61
N MET A 90 2.92 8.84 3.17
CA MET A 90 3.04 10.21 3.68
C MET A 90 1.72 10.80 4.20
N ALA A 91 1.78 11.40 5.38
CA ALA A 91 0.75 12.32 5.87
C ALA A 91 1.21 13.77 5.59
N LEU A 92 0.38 14.54 4.89
CA LEU A 92 0.65 15.90 4.44
C LEU A 92 -0.36 16.84 5.11
N LEU A 93 0.09 17.71 6.01
CA LEU A 93 -0.74 18.68 6.71
C LEU A 93 -0.38 20.09 6.28
N GLY A 94 -1.39 20.95 6.13
CA GLY A 94 -1.21 22.30 5.62
C GLY A 94 -0.56 22.33 4.23
N LEU A 95 -0.01 23.49 3.87
CA LEU A 95 0.69 23.71 2.61
C LEU A 95 2.00 24.47 2.88
N PRO A 96 3.10 24.12 2.20
CA PRO A 96 4.38 24.76 2.42
C PRO A 96 4.40 26.17 1.81
N GLY A 97 4.53 27.20 2.65
CA GLY A 97 4.73 28.59 2.21
C GLY A 97 3.57 29.14 1.35
N ASP A 98 3.93 29.86 0.28
CA ASP A 98 2.97 30.42 -0.69
C ASP A 98 2.47 29.39 -1.71
N GLU A 99 2.98 28.16 -1.68
CA GLU A 99 2.58 27.11 -2.60
C GLU A 99 1.20 26.54 -2.26
N HIS A 100 0.48 26.09 -3.28
CA HIS A 100 -0.86 25.54 -3.13
C HIS A 100 -0.91 24.01 -3.09
N LEU A 101 0.22 23.33 -3.35
CA LEU A 101 0.33 21.87 -3.44
C LEU A 101 1.71 21.40 -2.95
N TRP A 102 1.77 20.16 -2.48
CA TRP A 102 3.00 19.43 -2.21
C TRP A 102 3.52 18.80 -3.50
N GLU A 103 4.82 18.92 -3.76
CA GLU A 103 5.52 18.18 -4.82
C GLU A 103 6.19 16.94 -4.24
N ILE A 104 5.75 15.76 -4.70
CA ILE A 104 6.21 14.46 -4.17
C ILE A 104 6.73 13.59 -5.32
N SER A 105 7.98 13.15 -5.21
CA SER A 105 8.58 12.24 -6.19
C SER A 105 7.93 10.85 -6.16
N LEU A 106 7.55 10.35 -7.33
CA LEU A 106 7.12 8.99 -7.58
C LEU A 106 8.31 8.19 -8.12
N GLU A 107 8.84 7.28 -7.30
CA GLU A 107 9.92 6.37 -7.67
C GLU A 107 9.48 5.38 -8.76
N ASP A 108 10.43 4.94 -9.60
CA ASP A 108 10.23 3.80 -10.49
C ASP A 108 10.16 2.49 -9.65
N PRO A 109 9.08 1.69 -9.76
CA PRO A 109 8.98 0.44 -9.02
C PRO A 109 10.02 -0.60 -9.44
N LEU A 110 10.69 -0.46 -10.58
CA LEU A 110 11.77 -1.32 -11.05
C LEU A 110 13.16 -0.77 -10.71
N ASP A 111 13.30 0.54 -10.49
CA ASP A 111 14.54 1.20 -10.12
C ASP A 111 14.31 2.35 -9.12
N SER A 112 14.52 2.09 -7.84
CA SER A 112 14.29 3.09 -6.78
C SER A 112 15.22 4.30 -6.83
N GLU A 113 16.29 4.27 -7.63
CA GLU A 113 17.17 5.45 -7.82
C GLU A 113 16.59 6.46 -8.82
N GLN A 114 15.55 6.05 -9.55
CA GLN A 114 14.94 6.86 -10.59
C GLN A 114 13.58 7.41 -10.16
N VAL A 115 13.27 8.60 -10.65
CA VAL A 115 11.99 9.29 -10.43
C VAL A 115 11.20 9.28 -11.73
N LEU A 116 10.06 8.59 -11.76
CA LEU A 116 9.18 8.56 -12.93
C LEU A 116 8.43 9.87 -13.12
N ALA A 117 7.94 10.45 -12.02
CA ALA A 117 7.11 11.64 -12.05
C ALA A 117 7.19 12.42 -10.73
N ILE A 118 6.86 13.71 -10.79
CA ILE A 118 6.58 14.54 -9.62
C ILE A 118 5.07 14.71 -9.51
N LEU A 119 4.48 14.19 -8.43
CA LEU A 119 3.07 14.32 -8.12
C LEU A 119 2.82 15.66 -7.42
N LYS A 120 1.80 16.41 -7.85
CA LYS A 120 1.41 17.69 -7.24
C LYS A 120 0.06 17.54 -6.53
N VAL A 121 0.11 17.37 -5.22
CA VAL A 121 -1.06 16.97 -4.39
C VAL A 121 -1.34 17.97 -3.27
N PRO A 122 -2.61 18.19 -2.88
CA PRO A 122 -2.90 19.03 -1.73
C PRO A 122 -2.58 18.30 -0.41
N ALA A 123 -2.83 18.99 0.72
CA ALA A 123 -2.83 18.34 2.03
C ALA A 123 -3.74 17.09 2.03
N GLY A 124 -3.35 16.07 2.80
CA GLY A 124 -4.03 14.79 2.83
C GLY A 124 -3.06 13.64 3.12
N GLY A 125 -3.25 12.52 2.44
CA GLY A 125 -2.41 11.35 2.53
C GLY A 125 -2.08 10.76 1.17
N LEU A 126 -0.85 10.30 1.04
CA LEU A 126 -0.33 9.64 -0.14
C LEU A 126 0.30 8.29 0.25
N ALA A 127 -0.09 7.20 -0.39
CA ALA A 127 0.47 5.88 -0.09
C ALA A 127 0.68 5.06 -1.34
N THR A 128 1.72 4.21 -1.32
CA THR A 128 2.08 3.37 -2.46
C THR A 128 2.09 1.90 -2.07
N SER A 129 1.37 1.08 -2.84
CA SER A 129 1.45 -0.37 -2.77
C SER A 129 2.13 -0.91 -4.02
N SER A 130 3.08 -1.81 -3.85
CA SER A 130 3.90 -2.34 -4.94
C SER A 130 4.10 -3.85 -4.79
N VAL A 131 4.11 -4.54 -5.93
CA VAL A 131 4.50 -5.96 -6.00
C VAL A 131 6.01 -6.16 -6.10
N THR A 132 6.80 -5.09 -6.29
CA THR A 132 8.26 -5.12 -6.54
C THR A 132 9.12 -4.91 -5.31
N ARG A 133 8.70 -4.07 -4.34
CA ARG A 133 9.54 -3.76 -3.16
C ARG A 133 9.83 -4.94 -2.25
N ARG A 134 8.82 -5.74 -1.89
CA ARG A 134 8.95 -6.88 -0.97
C ARG A 134 8.65 -8.17 -1.70
N GLN A 135 9.63 -8.62 -2.48
CA GLN A 135 9.63 -9.89 -3.20
C GLN A 135 10.61 -10.89 -2.59
N TRP A 136 10.31 -12.17 -2.78
CA TRP A 136 11.18 -13.30 -2.46
C TRP A 136 10.87 -14.50 -3.37
N ARG A 137 11.70 -15.53 -3.31
CA ARG A 137 11.43 -16.82 -3.97
C ARG A 137 11.04 -17.86 -2.92
N GLN A 138 10.07 -18.70 -3.25
CA GLN A 138 9.67 -19.86 -2.46
C GLN A 138 9.66 -21.08 -3.41
N GLY A 139 10.72 -21.88 -3.36
CA GLY A 139 11.02 -22.87 -4.40
C GLY A 139 11.25 -22.20 -5.76
N ALA A 140 10.45 -22.57 -6.76
CA ALA A 140 10.52 -21.99 -8.11
C ALA A 140 9.68 -20.72 -8.28
N GLU A 141 8.79 -20.41 -7.33
CA GLU A 141 7.78 -19.36 -7.48
C GLU A 141 8.26 -18.03 -6.89
N ALA A 142 8.08 -16.94 -7.65
CA ALA A 142 8.21 -15.59 -7.12
C ALA A 142 6.99 -15.25 -6.26
N ARG A 143 7.25 -14.61 -5.12
CA ARG A 143 6.25 -14.22 -4.11
C ARG A 143 6.42 -12.74 -3.78
N HIS A 144 5.34 -12.11 -3.36
CA HIS A 144 5.37 -10.78 -2.76
C HIS A 144 4.30 -10.69 -1.66
N HIS A 145 4.43 -9.67 -0.81
CA HIS A 145 3.63 -9.51 0.41
C HIS A 145 2.18 -9.04 0.21
N ILE A 146 1.77 -8.73 -1.02
CA ILE A 146 0.39 -8.27 -1.28
C ILE A 146 -0.47 -9.50 -1.53
N ILE A 147 -1.22 -9.92 -0.50
CA ILE A 147 -2.09 -11.10 -0.57
C ILE A 147 -3.48 -10.72 -1.06
N ASP A 148 -4.00 -11.46 -2.02
CA ASP A 148 -5.41 -11.41 -2.42
C ASP A 148 -6.25 -12.18 -1.38
N PRO A 149 -7.09 -11.50 -0.59
CA PRO A 149 -7.87 -12.16 0.46
C PRO A 149 -8.94 -13.12 -0.07
N ARG A 150 -9.25 -13.10 -1.38
CA ARG A 150 -10.23 -14.00 -2.00
C ARG A 150 -9.71 -15.42 -2.13
N ASN A 151 -8.39 -15.60 -2.27
CA ASN A 151 -7.76 -16.91 -2.48
C ASN A 151 -6.57 -17.18 -1.56
N GLY A 152 -6.11 -16.19 -0.77
CA GLY A 152 -5.00 -16.31 0.16
C GLY A 152 -3.61 -16.40 -0.50
N GLN A 153 -3.50 -16.07 -1.79
CA GLN A 153 -2.26 -16.09 -2.55
C GLN A 153 -1.75 -14.66 -2.82
N PRO A 154 -0.46 -14.48 -3.15
CA PRO A 154 0.01 -13.20 -3.69
C PRO A 154 -0.86 -12.75 -4.88
N SER A 155 -1.24 -11.47 -4.87
CA SER A 155 -2.15 -10.90 -5.87
C SER A 155 -1.54 -10.89 -7.26
N ARG A 156 -2.32 -11.23 -8.27
CA ARG A 156 -1.93 -11.07 -9.67
C ARG A 156 -2.46 -9.75 -10.20
N SER A 157 -1.61 -8.73 -10.18
CA SER A 157 -1.91 -7.39 -10.68
C SER A 157 -1.25 -7.17 -12.04
N PRO A 158 -1.91 -6.53 -13.01
CA PRO A 158 -1.23 -6.03 -14.21
C PRO A 158 -0.36 -4.81 -13.91
N TRP A 159 -0.61 -4.11 -12.81
CA TRP A 159 0.20 -2.98 -12.36
C TRP A 159 1.35 -3.42 -11.44
N LEU A 160 2.51 -2.79 -11.60
CA LEU A 160 3.68 -2.97 -10.72
C LEU A 160 3.51 -2.26 -9.38
N SER A 161 2.92 -1.06 -9.42
CA SER A 161 2.60 -0.29 -8.23
C SER A 161 1.36 0.56 -8.42
N VAL A 162 0.72 0.93 -7.31
CA VAL A 162 -0.38 1.90 -7.27
C VAL A 162 -0.11 2.86 -6.13
N THR A 163 -0.01 4.14 -6.48
CA THR A 163 0.04 5.28 -5.55
C THR A 163 -1.34 5.89 -5.46
N VAL A 164 -1.84 6.13 -4.25
CA VAL A 164 -3.17 6.71 -4.00
C VAL A 164 -3.02 7.97 -3.20
N TYR A 165 -3.70 9.01 -3.66
CA TYR A 165 -4.02 10.19 -2.86
C TYR A 165 -5.44 10.07 -2.28
N ALA A 166 -5.58 10.46 -1.01
CA ALA A 166 -6.87 10.65 -0.35
C ALA A 166 -6.74 11.74 0.73
N GLN A 167 -7.85 12.25 1.26
CA GLN A 167 -7.82 13.21 2.38
C GLN A 167 -7.21 12.64 3.66
N SER A 168 -7.14 11.30 3.80
CA SER A 168 -6.52 10.61 4.92
C SER A 168 -5.53 9.57 4.42
N ILE A 169 -4.35 9.53 5.04
CA ILE A 169 -3.32 8.51 4.75
C ILE A 169 -3.82 7.09 5.03
N LEU A 170 -4.76 6.90 5.97
CA LEU A 170 -5.36 5.58 6.23
C LEU A 170 -6.21 5.10 5.06
N TYR A 171 -6.97 6.00 4.43
CA TYR A 171 -7.68 5.67 3.20
C TYR A 171 -6.72 5.43 2.05
N ALA A 172 -5.70 6.28 1.89
CA ALA A 172 -4.68 6.08 0.86
C ALA A 172 -4.01 4.69 0.98
N GLU A 173 -3.57 4.29 2.18
CA GLU A 173 -2.95 2.98 2.39
C GLU A 173 -3.93 1.83 2.10
N ALA A 174 -5.17 1.92 2.58
CA ALA A 174 -6.16 0.86 2.34
C ALA A 174 -6.47 0.70 0.85
N PHE A 175 -6.68 1.81 0.16
CA PHE A 175 -7.09 1.80 -1.24
C PHE A 175 -5.94 1.55 -2.22
N ALA A 176 -4.70 1.93 -1.91
CA ALA A 176 -3.54 1.56 -2.73
C ALA A 176 -3.42 0.02 -2.86
N LYS A 177 -3.60 -0.68 -1.74
CA LYS A 177 -3.66 -2.15 -1.69
C LYS A 177 -4.89 -2.69 -2.41
N ALA A 178 -6.07 -2.14 -2.11
CA ALA A 178 -7.31 -2.62 -2.72
C ALA A 178 -7.33 -2.48 -4.25
N LEU A 179 -6.88 -1.33 -4.77
CA LEU A 179 -6.77 -1.07 -6.20
C LEU A 179 -5.76 -2.00 -6.86
N LEU A 180 -4.56 -2.15 -6.29
CA LEU A 180 -3.54 -3.06 -6.81
C LEU A 180 -4.05 -4.51 -6.89
N ILE A 181 -4.78 -4.98 -5.87
CA ILE A 181 -5.35 -6.34 -5.85
C ILE A 181 -6.51 -6.49 -6.84
N ALA A 182 -7.33 -5.45 -6.99
CA ALA A 182 -8.56 -5.52 -7.78
C ALA A 182 -8.32 -5.28 -9.28
N GLY A 183 -7.29 -4.50 -9.63
CA GLY A 183 -6.91 -4.17 -11.00
C GLY A 183 -7.83 -3.14 -11.68
N PRO A 184 -7.53 -2.80 -12.95
CA PRO A 184 -8.15 -1.69 -13.66
C PRO A 184 -9.66 -1.81 -13.81
N ALA A 185 -10.17 -3.02 -14.10
CA ALA A 185 -11.60 -3.24 -14.32
C ALA A 185 -12.47 -2.92 -13.09
N ALA A 186 -11.91 -3.08 -11.88
CA ALA A 186 -12.62 -2.84 -10.62
C ALA A 186 -12.33 -1.45 -10.02
N ALA A 187 -11.35 -0.71 -10.56
CA ALA A 187 -10.93 0.58 -10.03
C ALA A 187 -12.07 1.61 -9.94
N PRO A 188 -12.94 1.80 -10.95
CA PRO A 188 -14.05 2.76 -10.86
C PRO A 188 -14.99 2.50 -9.69
N ALA A 189 -15.28 1.22 -9.40
CA ALA A 189 -16.17 0.82 -8.30
C ALA A 189 -15.53 0.98 -6.91
N LEU A 190 -14.19 1.01 -6.83
CA LEU A 190 -13.47 1.31 -5.59
C LEU A 190 -13.38 2.83 -5.38
N LEU A 191 -13.07 3.59 -6.43
CA LEU A 191 -12.99 5.05 -6.38
C LEU A 191 -14.30 5.69 -5.90
N SER A 192 -15.45 5.16 -6.31
CA SER A 192 -16.75 5.69 -5.91
C SER A 192 -17.09 5.50 -4.41
N ARG A 193 -16.28 4.75 -3.66
CA ARG A 193 -16.52 4.50 -2.23
C ARG A 193 -16.03 5.61 -1.31
N VAL A 194 -15.08 6.41 -1.76
CA VAL A 194 -14.47 7.49 -0.98
C VAL A 194 -14.30 8.70 -1.88
N GLU A 195 -14.92 9.81 -1.48
CA GLU A 195 -14.82 11.06 -2.22
C GLU A 195 -13.38 11.59 -2.25
N GLY A 196 -12.97 12.15 -3.39
CA GLY A 196 -11.64 12.74 -3.57
C GLY A 196 -10.50 11.74 -3.68
N LEU A 197 -10.79 10.43 -3.76
CA LEU A 197 -9.77 9.41 -3.96
C LEU A 197 -9.22 9.47 -5.38
N GLN A 198 -7.90 9.57 -5.51
CA GLN A 198 -7.20 9.59 -6.79
C GLN A 198 -6.08 8.56 -6.77
N TYR A 199 -5.73 8.00 -7.93
CA TYR A 199 -4.64 7.04 -8.01
C TYR A 199 -3.80 7.22 -9.27
N ALA A 200 -2.53 6.84 -9.17
CA ALA A 200 -1.59 6.65 -10.27
C ALA A 200 -1.04 5.22 -10.17
N ALA A 201 -1.24 4.42 -11.21
CA ALA A 201 -0.75 3.05 -11.32
C ALA A 201 0.37 2.99 -12.35
N VAL A 202 1.46 2.29 -12.01
CA VAL A 202 2.59 2.09 -12.91
C VAL A 202 2.48 0.72 -13.57
N GLU A 203 2.47 0.70 -14.89
CA GLU A 203 2.41 -0.49 -15.74
C GLU A 203 3.81 -1.08 -16.00
N PRO A 204 3.93 -2.34 -16.44
CA PRO A 204 5.22 -2.99 -16.66
C PRO A 204 6.09 -2.34 -17.74
N ASP A 205 5.48 -1.58 -18.65
CA ASP A 205 6.16 -0.78 -19.67
C ASP A 205 6.53 0.63 -19.18
N GLY A 206 6.32 0.93 -17.90
CA GLY A 206 6.62 2.22 -17.30
C GLY A 206 5.55 3.29 -17.51
N GLN A 207 4.45 3.00 -18.22
CA GLN A 207 3.35 3.95 -18.34
C GLN A 207 2.64 4.16 -17.00
N ILE A 208 2.15 5.38 -16.79
CA ILE A 208 1.35 5.74 -15.63
C ILE A 208 -0.10 5.94 -16.06
N SER A 209 -1.01 5.16 -15.49
CA SER A 209 -2.46 5.28 -15.72
C SER A 209 -3.21 5.57 -14.42
N GLY A 210 -4.32 6.33 -14.50
CA GLY A 210 -5.17 6.60 -13.34
C GLY A 210 -5.84 7.97 -13.33
N THR A 211 -6.40 8.32 -12.18
CA THR A 211 -7.17 9.56 -11.97
C THR A 211 -6.38 10.66 -11.27
N LEU A 212 -5.23 10.33 -10.68
CA LEU A 212 -4.27 11.31 -10.20
C LEU A 212 -3.47 11.79 -11.40
N THR A 213 -3.86 12.91 -12.00
CA THR A 213 -3.27 13.41 -13.27
C THR A 213 -2.44 14.67 -13.11
N ASN A 214 -2.51 15.34 -11.95
CA ASN A 214 -1.69 16.51 -11.68
C ASN A 214 -0.27 16.08 -11.32
N MET A 215 0.54 15.83 -12.36
CA MET A 215 1.93 15.40 -12.24
C MET A 215 2.78 15.92 -13.40
N GLU A 216 4.09 15.95 -13.18
CA GLU A 216 5.10 16.21 -14.19
C GLU A 216 5.89 14.92 -14.43
N LEU A 217 5.90 14.40 -15.67
CA LEU A 217 6.68 13.21 -16.01
C LEU A 217 8.17 13.59 -16.14
N CYS A 218 9.03 12.85 -15.43
CA CYS A 218 10.47 13.07 -15.47
C CYS A 218 11.14 12.23 -16.57
N TYR A 219 10.70 10.98 -16.78
CA TYR A 219 11.04 10.16 -17.94
C TYR A 219 10.06 8.97 -18.06
N VAL A 220 10.09 8.28 -19.21
CA VAL A 220 9.36 7.02 -19.42
C VAL A 220 10.40 5.90 -19.59
N PRO A 221 10.35 4.82 -18.79
CA PRO A 221 11.24 3.67 -18.94
C PRO A 221 11.19 3.09 -20.36
N GLU A 222 12.34 2.67 -20.89
CA GLU A 222 12.33 1.86 -22.12
C GLU A 222 11.75 0.47 -21.80
N PRO A 223 10.88 -0.10 -22.65
CA PRO A 223 10.31 -1.42 -22.40
C PRO A 223 11.43 -2.48 -22.36
N THR A 224 11.59 -3.14 -21.22
CA THR A 224 12.42 -4.35 -21.13
C THR A 224 11.73 -5.50 -21.89
N PHE A 225 12.31 -5.88 -23.03
CA PHE A 225 11.88 -7.03 -23.86
C PHE A 225 12.24 -8.38 -23.25
#